data_AF-A0A8B6CRJ8-F1
#
_entry.id   AF-A0A8B6CRJ8-F1
#
_cell.length_a   1.000
_cell.length_b   1.000
_cell.length_c   1.000
_cell.angle_alpha   90.00
_cell.angle_beta   90.00
_cell.angle_gamma   90.00
#
_symmetry.space_group_name_H-M   'P 1'
#
loop_
_entity.id
_entity.type
_entity.pdbx_description
1 polymer ?
#
loop_
_entity_poly.entity_id
_entity_poly.type
_entity_poly.pdbx_seq_one_letter_code
_entity_poly.pdbx_strand_id
1 'polypeptide(L)'
;MLLYKAEQIVRKDMMAMQYIFNGTFETGCQQNSVPQSLKTLVGMIFGGPYVKMQSIEAHTTLTISQLLQFNSSIRRRKDSSTVFHSTEREPLLSIYLGLLLHAETRKRGLIYKMYFLGLSLSYDRIMNLSTALGNLICEAFNIENVVCPAKLRSGVFTTAAVDNIYHNPSSNTGVHGNVGVKRLNYTN
;
A
#
# COMPACT_ATOMS: atom_id res chain seq x y z
N MET A 1 -21.25 4.45 32.29
CA MET A 1 -20.16 3.47 32.52
C MET A 1 -19.93 2.48 31.36
N LEU A 2 -20.94 2.14 30.54
CA LEU A 2 -20.81 1.17 29.44
C LEU A 2 -19.97 1.67 28.25
N LEU A 3 -20.19 2.92 27.81
CA LEU A 3 -19.43 3.55 26.72
C LEU A 3 -17.92 3.57 26.98
N TYR A 4 -17.52 3.93 28.21
CA TYR A 4 -16.12 3.94 28.62
C TYR A 4 -15.48 2.53 28.53
N LYS A 5 -16.20 1.47 28.93
CA LYS A 5 -15.68 0.10 28.81
C LYS A 5 -15.54 -0.32 27.33
N ALA A 6 -16.53 0.01 26.49
CA ALA A 6 -16.48 -0.29 25.06
C ALA A 6 -15.31 0.45 24.37
N GLU A 7 -15.11 1.72 24.70
CA GLU A 7 -13.99 2.54 24.23
C GLU A 7 -12.64 1.93 24.60
N GLN A 8 -12.46 1.48 25.85
CA GLN A 8 -11.23 0.85 26.29
C GLN A 8 -10.92 -0.45 25.52
N ILE A 9 -11.94 -1.25 25.21
CA ILE A 9 -11.79 -2.47 24.40
C ILE A 9 -11.34 -2.10 22.98
N VAL A 10 -12.05 -1.19 22.32
CA VAL A 10 -11.73 -0.76 20.95
C VAL A 10 -10.32 -0.17 20.89
N ARG A 11 -9.95 0.70 21.84
CA ARG A 11 -8.61 1.29 21.90
C ARG A 11 -7.53 0.22 22.08
N LYS A 12 -7.76 -0.76 22.96
CA LYS A 12 -6.81 -1.86 23.17
C LYS A 12 -6.58 -2.64 21.88
N ASP A 13 -7.66 -2.98 21.17
CA ASP A 13 -7.58 -3.72 19.90
C ASP A 13 -6.85 -2.91 18.82
N MET A 14 -7.17 -1.62 18.69
CA MET A 14 -6.50 -0.71 17.76
C MET A 14 -5.01 -0.58 18.07
N MET A 15 -4.64 -0.54 19.35
CA MET A 15 -3.25 -0.39 19.78
C MET A 15 -2.44 -1.69 19.71
N ALA A 16 -3.10 -2.84 19.71
CA ALA A 16 -2.45 -4.15 19.55
C ALA A 16 -2.11 -4.45 18.09
N MET A 17 -2.81 -3.84 17.13
CA MET A 17 -2.62 -4.08 15.71
C MET A 17 -1.32 -3.44 15.19
N GLN A 18 -0.53 -4.24 14.46
CA GLN A 18 0.67 -3.81 13.74
C GLN A 18 0.55 -4.18 12.26
N TYR A 19 1.19 -3.40 11.41
CA TYR A 19 1.25 -3.62 9.97
C TYR A 19 2.68 -3.74 9.52
N ILE A 20 2.89 -4.65 8.58
CA ILE A 20 4.14 -4.78 7.84
C ILE A 20 3.76 -4.71 6.37
N PHE A 21 4.23 -3.67 5.69
CA PHE A 21 4.10 -3.59 4.24
C PHE A 21 5.30 -4.26 3.59
N ASN A 22 5.08 -5.43 2.99
CA ASN A 22 6.11 -6.24 2.31
C ASN A 22 6.17 -5.99 0.78
N GLY A 23 5.53 -4.92 0.29
CA GLY A 23 5.46 -4.62 -1.15
C GLY A 23 4.31 -5.31 -1.89
N THR A 24 3.55 -6.19 -1.22
CA THR A 24 2.40 -6.89 -1.80
C THR A 24 1.14 -6.70 -0.95
N PHE A 25 -0.02 -6.91 -1.56
CA PHE A 25 -1.32 -6.83 -0.90
C PHE A 25 -2.02 -8.18 -0.96
N GLU A 26 -2.20 -8.81 0.19
CA GLU A 26 -2.91 -10.09 0.31
C GLU A 26 -4.41 -9.95 -0.03
N THR A 27 -5.04 -11.06 -0.38
CA THR A 27 -6.50 -11.11 -0.55
C THR A 27 -7.18 -10.80 0.78
N GLY A 28 -7.99 -9.74 0.82
CA GLY A 28 -8.65 -9.29 2.05
C GLY A 28 -7.83 -8.32 2.92
N CYS A 29 -6.66 -7.88 2.45
CA CYS A 29 -5.79 -6.93 3.17
C CYS A 29 -6.51 -5.65 3.60
N GLN A 30 -7.47 -5.18 2.79
CA GLN A 30 -8.25 -3.99 3.10
C GLN A 30 -9.21 -4.27 4.27
N GLN A 31 -9.95 -5.37 4.25
CA GLN A 31 -10.91 -5.74 5.28
C GLN A 31 -10.22 -6.08 6.61
N ASN A 32 -9.02 -6.66 6.53
CA ASN A 32 -8.20 -7.06 7.67
C ASN A 32 -7.28 -5.94 8.16
N SER A 33 -7.32 -4.75 7.55
CA SER A 33 -6.46 -3.63 7.94
C SER A 33 -6.89 -2.92 9.23
N VAL A 34 -8.04 -3.27 9.81
CA VAL A 34 -8.56 -2.64 11.03
C VAL A 34 -9.26 -3.66 11.92
N PRO A 35 -9.26 -3.47 13.25
CA PRO A 35 -9.95 -4.38 14.15
C PRO A 35 -11.44 -4.46 13.85
N GLN A 36 -12.03 -5.65 14.04
CA GLN A 36 -13.46 -5.84 13.86
C GLN A 36 -14.28 -4.98 14.83
N SER A 37 -13.79 -4.80 16.06
CA SER A 37 -14.41 -3.95 17.08
C SER A 37 -14.55 -2.49 16.61
N LEU A 38 -13.53 -1.94 15.96
CA LEU A 38 -13.58 -0.60 15.37
C LEU A 38 -14.59 -0.52 14.21
N LYS A 39 -14.55 -1.49 13.29
CA LYS A 39 -15.50 -1.54 12.16
C LYS A 39 -16.94 -1.62 12.64
N THR A 40 -17.21 -2.45 13.64
CA THR A 40 -18.53 -2.60 14.23
C THR A 40 -18.98 -1.31 14.91
N LEU A 41 -18.11 -0.63 15.66
CA LEU A 41 -18.44 0.65 16.29
C LEU A 41 -18.78 1.72 15.24
N VAL A 42 -17.94 1.89 14.22
CA VAL A 42 -18.15 2.88 13.16
C VAL A 42 -19.42 2.54 12.35
N GLY A 43 -19.66 1.26 12.07
CA GLY A 43 -20.89 0.80 11.43
C GLY A 43 -22.14 1.08 12.26
N MET A 44 -22.07 0.89 13.59
CA MET A 44 -23.16 1.25 14.51
C MET A 44 -23.40 2.77 14.55
N ILE A 45 -22.35 3.59 14.40
CA ILE A 45 -22.49 5.05 14.36
C ILE A 45 -23.22 5.49 13.08
N PHE A 46 -22.91 4.88 11.93
CA PHE A 46 -23.52 5.24 10.65
C PHE A 46 -24.89 4.61 10.41
N GLY A 47 -25.04 3.31 10.66
CA GLY A 47 -26.25 2.54 10.37
C GLY A 47 -27.12 2.25 11.59
N GLY A 48 -26.68 2.57 12.80
CA GLY A 48 -27.37 2.18 14.03
C GLY A 48 -27.09 0.73 14.47
N PRO A 49 -27.60 0.32 15.64
CA PRO A 49 -27.18 -0.92 16.32
C PRO A 49 -27.60 -2.24 15.66
N TYR A 50 -28.53 -2.21 14.68
CA TYR A 50 -29.16 -3.44 14.14
C TYR A 50 -29.21 -3.51 12.61
N VAL A 51 -28.53 -2.63 11.88
CA VAL A 51 -28.62 -2.59 10.42
C VAL A 51 -27.58 -3.52 9.78
N LYS A 52 -28.05 -4.42 8.90
CA LYS A 52 -27.19 -5.09 7.92
C LYS A 52 -26.70 -4.02 6.94
N MET A 53 -25.45 -3.63 7.09
CA MET A 53 -24.87 -2.50 6.35
C MET A 53 -24.92 -2.77 4.83
N GLN A 54 -25.40 -1.79 4.07
CA GLN A 54 -25.39 -1.88 2.62
C GLN A 54 -23.94 -1.86 2.10
N SER A 55 -23.70 -2.34 0.88
CA SER A 55 -22.35 -2.42 0.28
C SER A 55 -21.57 -1.10 0.36
N ILE A 56 -22.22 0.03 0.04
CA ILE A 56 -21.60 1.36 0.06
C ILE A 56 -21.24 1.79 1.50
N GLU A 57 -22.15 1.59 2.44
CA GLU A 57 -21.94 1.90 3.86
C GLU A 57 -20.82 1.04 4.46
N ALA A 58 -20.67 -0.21 4.01
CA ALA A 58 -19.60 -1.10 4.41
C ALA A 58 -18.22 -0.56 3.95
N HIS A 59 -18.12 -0.06 2.72
CA HIS A 59 -16.89 0.56 2.21
C HIS A 59 -16.54 1.88 2.92
N THR A 60 -17.53 2.74 3.16
CA THR A 60 -17.33 4.01 3.89
C THR A 60 -16.90 3.75 5.33
N THR A 61 -17.54 2.80 6.01
CA THR A 61 -17.17 2.38 7.36
C THR A 61 -15.75 1.88 7.42
N LEU A 62 -15.33 1.08 6.44
CA LEU A 62 -13.96 0.56 6.36
C LEU A 62 -12.94 1.68 6.16
N THR A 63 -13.21 2.58 5.21
CA THR A 63 -12.35 3.73 4.91
C THR A 63 -12.18 4.62 6.14
N ILE A 64 -13.28 4.95 6.83
CA ILE A 64 -13.25 5.79 8.03
C ILE A 64 -12.55 5.07 9.18
N SER A 65 -12.78 3.77 9.36
CA SER A 65 -12.08 2.97 10.36
C SER A 65 -10.57 2.99 10.12
N GLN A 66 -10.12 2.85 8.87
CA GLN A 66 -8.70 2.92 8.51
C GLN A 66 -8.11 4.29 8.82
N LEU A 67 -8.83 5.37 8.52
CA LEU A 67 -8.39 6.73 8.85
C LEU A 67 -8.33 6.97 10.37
N LEU A 68 -9.30 6.46 11.13
CA LEU A 68 -9.27 6.53 12.60
C LEU A 68 -8.07 5.75 13.16
N GLN A 69 -7.80 4.56 12.64
CA GLN A 69 -6.63 3.76 13.00
C GLN A 69 -5.33 4.51 12.70
N PHE A 70 -5.21 5.07 11.50
CA PHE A 70 -4.04 5.87 11.09
C PHE A 70 -3.81 7.03 12.06
N ASN A 71 -4.82 7.86 12.26
CA ASN A 71 -4.72 9.07 13.07
C ASN A 71 -4.59 8.77 14.57
N SER A 72 -5.08 7.63 15.07
CA SER A 72 -4.90 7.21 16.46
C SER A 72 -3.44 6.88 16.81
N SER A 73 -2.63 6.56 15.80
CA SER A 73 -1.22 6.20 15.94
C SER A 73 -0.28 7.41 15.86
N ILE A 74 -0.84 8.61 15.70
CA ILE A 74 -0.10 9.87 15.75
C ILE A 74 0.50 10.03 17.14
N ARG A 75 1.83 10.01 17.20
CA ARG A 75 2.58 10.39 18.39
C ARG A 75 3.03 11.84 18.24
N ARG A 76 2.82 12.63 19.30
CA ARG A 76 3.51 13.91 19.49
C ARG A 76 4.66 13.68 20.46
N ARG A 77 5.85 14.20 20.14
CA ARG A 77 6.89 14.27 21.19
C ARG A 77 6.43 15.29 22.23
N LYS A 78 6.72 15.03 23.51
CA LYS A 78 6.40 15.97 24.60
C LYS A 78 6.95 17.38 24.33
N ASP A 79 8.09 17.46 23.63
CA ASP A 79 8.83 18.71 23.42
C ASP A 79 8.79 19.22 21.97
N SER A 80 7.90 18.70 21.12
CA SER A 80 7.79 19.15 19.73
C SER A 80 6.35 19.16 19.23
N SER A 81 5.99 20.21 18.48
CA SER A 81 4.72 20.29 17.74
C SER A 81 4.65 19.30 16.58
N THR A 82 5.75 18.63 16.24
CA THR A 82 5.81 17.67 15.14
C THR A 82 5.08 16.38 15.49
N VAL A 83 3.99 16.14 14.76
CA VAL A 83 3.25 14.88 14.70
C VAL A 83 3.97 13.90 13.78
N PHE A 84 4.20 12.67 14.25
CA PHE A 84 4.70 11.58 13.41
C PHE A 84 3.83 10.34 13.54
N HIS A 85 3.68 9.63 12.41
CA HIS A 85 3.04 8.33 12.36
C HIS A 85 4.08 7.24 12.61
N SER A 86 3.71 6.22 13.38
CA SER A 86 4.54 5.05 13.56
C SER A 86 4.48 4.19 12.30
N THR A 87 5.63 3.84 11.72
CA THR A 87 5.72 3.02 10.50
C THR A 87 5.05 1.65 10.67
N GLU A 88 5.11 1.09 11.88
CA GLU A 88 4.44 -0.18 12.25
C GLU A 88 2.90 -0.08 12.31
N ARG A 89 2.33 1.13 12.20
CA ARG A 89 0.89 1.39 12.39
C ARG A 89 0.26 2.15 11.24
N GLU A 90 0.91 2.13 10.07
CA GLU A 90 0.40 2.73 8.84
C GLU A 90 -0.61 1.78 8.18
N PRO A 91 -1.92 2.10 8.14
CA PRO A 91 -2.89 1.27 7.46
C PRO A 91 -2.79 1.44 5.94
N LEU A 92 -3.24 0.42 5.23
CA LEU A 92 -3.10 0.29 3.78
C LEU A 92 -3.54 1.50 2.98
N LEU A 93 -4.66 2.11 3.38
CA LEU A 93 -5.28 3.22 2.66
C LEU A 93 -4.36 4.44 2.59
N SER A 94 -3.75 4.83 3.71
CA SER A 94 -2.89 6.01 3.76
C SER A 94 -1.59 5.80 2.99
N ILE A 95 -1.08 4.56 2.96
CA ILE A 95 0.07 4.14 2.14
C ILE A 95 -0.30 4.26 0.65
N TYR A 96 -1.39 3.60 0.25
CA TYR A 96 -1.86 3.55 -1.13
C TYR A 96 -2.17 4.95 -1.66
N LEU A 97 -2.92 5.75 -0.91
CA LEU A 97 -3.29 7.11 -1.30
C LEU A 97 -2.05 7.99 -1.49
N GLY A 98 -1.06 7.90 -0.59
CA GLY A 98 0.20 8.64 -0.71
C GLY A 98 0.99 8.26 -1.95
N LEU A 99 1.15 6.97 -2.21
CA LEU A 99 1.84 6.45 -3.40
C LEU A 99 1.12 6.83 -4.69
N LEU A 100 -0.21 6.69 -4.72
CA LEU A 100 -1.03 7.05 -5.87
C LEU A 100 -0.93 8.54 -6.19
N LEU A 101 -1.10 9.41 -5.19
CA LEU A 101 -0.96 10.86 -5.37
C LEU A 101 0.43 11.24 -5.89
N HIS A 102 1.47 10.58 -5.39
CA HIS A 102 2.82 10.80 -5.88
C HIS A 102 2.98 10.35 -7.33
N ALA A 103 2.52 9.15 -7.68
CA ALA A 103 2.60 8.61 -9.03
C ALA A 103 1.89 9.50 -10.05
N GLU A 104 0.66 9.93 -9.75
CA GLU A 104 -0.21 10.69 -10.65
C GLU A 104 0.20 12.17 -10.77
N THR A 105 0.53 12.81 -9.64
CA THR A 105 0.69 14.28 -9.64
C THR A 105 2.13 14.74 -9.58
N ARG A 106 3.03 13.93 -8.97
CA ARG A 106 4.41 14.33 -8.61
C ARG A 106 4.52 15.66 -7.83
N LYS A 107 3.40 16.20 -7.32
CA LYS A 107 3.33 17.49 -6.62
C LYS A 107 3.54 17.31 -5.13
N ARG A 108 4.76 17.61 -4.66
CA ARG A 108 5.12 17.57 -3.22
C ARG A 108 4.16 18.39 -2.33
N GLY A 109 3.75 19.58 -2.77
CA GLY A 109 2.83 20.44 -2.02
C GLY A 109 1.44 19.83 -1.79
N LEU A 110 0.93 19.05 -2.75
CA LEU A 110 -0.37 18.37 -2.60
C LEU A 110 -0.28 17.26 -1.56
N ILE A 111 0.79 16.46 -1.62
CA ILE A 111 1.06 15.40 -0.65
C ILE A 111 1.20 15.97 0.76
N TYR A 112 1.87 17.11 0.92
CA TYR A 112 1.93 17.77 2.22
C TYR A 112 0.56 18.18 2.76
N LYS A 113 -0.31 18.74 1.92
CA LYS A 113 -1.68 19.09 2.36
C LYS A 113 -2.46 17.85 2.79
N MET A 114 -2.38 16.75 2.03
CA MET A 114 -3.05 15.49 2.36
C MET A 114 -2.49 14.85 3.64
N TYR A 115 -1.18 14.95 3.86
CA TYR A 115 -0.54 14.51 5.10
C TYR A 115 -1.03 15.33 6.31
N PHE A 116 -1.08 16.66 6.18
CA PHE A 116 -1.56 17.55 7.25
C PHE A 116 -3.03 17.30 7.60
N LEU A 117 -3.84 16.87 6.64
CA LEU A 117 -5.23 16.47 6.86
C LEU A 117 -5.36 15.06 7.48
N GLY A 118 -4.25 14.33 7.69
CA GLY A 118 -4.28 12.97 8.22
C GLY A 118 -4.84 11.94 7.25
N LEU A 119 -4.75 12.19 5.94
CA LEU A 119 -5.28 11.32 4.89
C LEU A 119 -4.20 10.45 4.25
N SER A 120 -3.00 10.99 4.06
CA SER A 120 -1.88 10.30 3.42
C SER A 120 -0.64 10.25 4.31
N LEU A 121 0.35 9.45 3.90
CA LEU A 121 1.71 9.49 4.46
C LEU A 121 2.43 10.80 4.14
N SER A 122 3.53 11.05 4.88
CA SER A 122 4.44 12.14 4.58
C SER A 122 5.18 11.90 3.27
N TYR A 123 5.56 12.99 2.59
CA TYR A 123 6.31 12.90 1.34
C TYR A 123 7.62 12.12 1.50
N ASP A 124 8.35 12.33 2.59
CA ASP A 124 9.62 11.67 2.84
C ASP A 124 9.42 10.15 3.04
N ARG A 125 8.34 9.75 3.73
CA ARG A 125 7.98 8.35 3.89
C ARG A 125 7.62 7.69 2.55
N ILE A 126 6.87 8.40 1.70
CA ILE A 126 6.55 7.95 0.34
C ILE A 126 7.81 7.74 -0.49
N MET A 127 8.78 8.66 -0.40
CA MET A 127 10.04 8.53 -1.12
C MET A 127 10.85 7.33 -0.62
N ASN A 128 10.93 7.14 0.71
CA ASN A 128 11.59 5.96 1.29
C ASN A 128 10.96 4.64 0.83
N LEU A 129 9.62 4.58 0.77
CA LEU A 129 8.91 3.41 0.25
C LEU A 129 9.20 3.18 -1.24
N SER A 130 9.20 4.24 -2.04
CA SER A 130 9.52 4.14 -3.47
C SER A 130 10.96 3.68 -3.71
N THR A 131 11.92 4.16 -2.91
CA THR A 131 13.31 3.72 -2.98
C THR A 131 13.45 2.26 -2.54
N ALA A 132 12.77 1.86 -1.46
CA ALA A 132 12.78 0.46 -1.00
C ALA A 132 12.22 -0.48 -2.08
N LEU A 133 11.11 -0.13 -2.71
CA LEU A 133 10.54 -0.90 -3.83
C LEU A 133 11.50 -0.94 -5.04
N GLY A 134 12.15 0.17 -5.36
CA GLY A 134 13.16 0.22 -6.43
C GLY A 134 14.33 -0.72 -6.15
N ASN A 135 14.85 -0.72 -4.92
CA ASN A 135 15.94 -1.60 -4.50
C ASN A 135 15.55 -3.09 -4.59
N LEU A 136 14.33 -3.45 -4.19
CA LEU A 136 13.81 -4.82 -4.33
C LEU A 136 13.75 -5.27 -5.79
N ILE A 137 13.37 -4.37 -6.71
CA ILE A 137 13.36 -4.65 -8.15
C ILE A 137 14.79 -4.82 -8.68
N CYS A 138 15.73 -3.98 -8.26
CA CYS A 138 17.14 -4.12 -8.64
C CYS A 138 17.74 -5.45 -8.15
N GLU A 139 17.41 -5.87 -6.93
CA GLU A 139 17.82 -7.15 -6.37
C GLU A 139 17.23 -8.31 -7.18
N ALA A 140 15.93 -8.27 -7.47
CA ALA A 140 15.28 -9.26 -8.34
C ALA A 140 15.94 -9.30 -9.73
N PHE A 141 16.27 -8.15 -10.31
CA PHE A 141 16.97 -8.08 -11.59
C PHE A 141 18.36 -8.73 -11.54
N ASN A 142 19.13 -8.51 -10.47
CA ASN A 142 20.45 -9.12 -10.33
C ASN A 142 20.39 -10.66 -10.24
N ILE A 143 19.29 -11.20 -9.69
CA ILE A 143 19.05 -12.64 -9.59
C ILE A 143 18.57 -13.21 -10.94
N GLU A 144 17.57 -12.57 -11.56
CA GLU A 144 16.88 -13.12 -12.74
C GLU A 144 17.53 -12.70 -14.08
N ASN A 145 18.39 -11.68 -14.07
CA ASN A 145 18.93 -10.97 -15.25
C ASN A 145 17.84 -10.45 -16.21
N VAL A 146 16.62 -10.27 -15.72
CA VAL A 146 15.46 -9.79 -16.46
C VAL A 146 14.62 -8.90 -15.55
N VAL A 147 14.11 -7.79 -16.10
CA VAL A 147 13.15 -6.95 -15.38
C VAL A 147 11.77 -7.54 -15.60
N CYS A 148 11.25 -8.22 -14.58
CA CYS A 148 9.91 -8.79 -14.61
C CYS A 148 8.91 -7.80 -13.97
N PRO A 149 7.72 -7.59 -14.58
CA PRO A 149 6.63 -6.91 -13.88
C PRO A 149 6.29 -7.63 -12.58
N ALA A 150 6.03 -6.91 -11.50
CA ALA A 150 5.73 -7.50 -10.19
C ALA A 150 4.48 -8.42 -10.16
N LYS A 151 3.65 -8.38 -11.21
CA LYS A 151 2.48 -9.27 -11.38
C LYS A 151 2.83 -10.62 -12.00
N LEU A 152 4.06 -10.77 -12.48
CA LEU A 152 4.53 -11.99 -13.14
C LEU A 152 4.79 -13.06 -12.07
N ARG A 153 4.23 -14.24 -12.27
CA ARG A 153 4.34 -15.36 -11.32
C ARG A 153 5.49 -16.27 -11.72
N SER A 154 6.27 -16.70 -10.73
CA SER A 154 7.29 -17.73 -10.93
C SER A 154 6.65 -19.03 -11.45
N GLY A 155 7.36 -19.74 -12.33
CA GLY A 155 6.91 -21.00 -12.93
C GLY A 155 5.94 -20.86 -14.11
N VAL A 156 5.64 -19.63 -14.56
CA VAL A 156 4.79 -19.40 -15.74
C VAL A 156 5.66 -19.11 -16.95
N PHE A 157 5.40 -19.81 -18.06
CA PHE A 157 6.02 -19.50 -19.34
C PHE A 157 5.61 -18.10 -19.77
N THR A 158 6.58 -17.19 -19.83
CA THR A 158 6.35 -15.84 -20.33
C THR A 158 6.90 -15.76 -21.74
N THR A 159 6.02 -15.59 -22.72
CA THR A 159 6.43 -15.20 -24.06
C THR A 159 6.56 -13.69 -24.09
N ALA A 160 7.79 -13.19 -24.03
CA ALA A 160 8.05 -11.77 -24.27
C ALA A 160 8.29 -11.56 -25.77
N ALA A 161 7.59 -10.59 -26.36
CA ALA A 161 8.07 -10.02 -27.61
C ALA A 161 9.34 -9.23 -27.25
N VAL A 162 10.49 -9.67 -27.75
CA VAL A 162 11.72 -8.89 -27.66
C VAL A 162 11.53 -7.71 -28.61
N ASP A 163 11.05 -6.60 -28.07
CA ASP A 163 10.97 -5.36 -28.84
C ASP A 163 12.40 -4.84 -29.06
N ASN A 164 12.71 -4.43 -30.28
CA ASN A 164 14.04 -3.95 -30.64
C ASN A 164 14.21 -2.51 -30.14
N ILE A 165 14.42 -2.35 -28.83
CA ILE A 165 14.59 -1.03 -28.19
C ILE A 165 15.89 -0.35 -28.66
N TYR A 166 16.80 -1.07 -29.33
CA TYR A 166 17.97 -0.51 -30.01
C TYR A 166 17.70 -0.28 -31.50
N HIS A 167 17.12 0.86 -31.85
CA HIS A 167 17.23 1.36 -33.21
C HIS A 167 18.64 1.92 -33.42
N ASN A 168 19.53 1.13 -34.03
CA ASN A 168 20.81 1.63 -34.51
C ASN A 168 20.60 2.19 -35.93
N PRO A 169 20.61 3.53 -36.13
CA PRO A 169 20.34 4.14 -37.44
C PRO A 169 21.39 3.81 -38.50
N SER A 170 22.53 3.21 -38.14
CA SER A 170 23.59 2.79 -39.06
C SER A 170 23.55 1.30 -39.43
N SER A 171 22.58 0.52 -38.93
CA SER A 171 22.49 -0.93 -39.22
C SER A 171 21.38 -1.23 -40.22
N ASN A 172 21.75 -1.64 -41.44
CA ASN A 172 20.81 -2.03 -42.50
C ASN A 172 20.37 -3.51 -42.43
N THR A 173 20.45 -4.15 -41.25
CA THR A 173 20.00 -5.53 -41.08
C THR A 173 18.72 -5.57 -40.23
N GLY A 174 17.57 -5.50 -40.91
CA GLY A 174 16.29 -5.87 -40.31
C GLY A 174 16.25 -7.38 -40.10
N VAL A 175 16.74 -7.85 -38.94
CA VAL A 175 16.57 -9.25 -38.55
C VAL A 175 15.18 -9.38 -37.91
N HIS A 176 14.34 -10.19 -38.55
CA HIS A 176 13.03 -10.60 -38.06
C HIS A 176 13.05 -10.89 -36.55
N GLY A 177 12.05 -10.37 -35.84
CA GLY A 177 11.91 -10.54 -34.39
C GLY A 177 11.92 -12.02 -34.00
N ASN A 178 13.03 -12.45 -33.40
CA ASN A 178 13.13 -13.79 -32.83
C ASN A 178 12.37 -13.80 -31.49
N VAL A 179 11.33 -14.62 -31.40
CA VAL A 179 10.66 -14.93 -30.13
C VAL A 179 11.63 -15.76 -29.29
N GLY A 180 12.34 -15.10 -28.38
CA GLY A 180 13.17 -15.78 -27.39
C GLY A 180 12.30 -16.44 -26.33
N VAL A 181 12.14 -17.77 -26.39
CA VAL A 181 11.52 -18.53 -25.30
C VAL A 181 12.60 -18.83 -24.26
N LYS A 182 12.65 -18.04 -23.18
CA LYS A 182 13.51 -18.35 -22.03
C LYS A 182 12.69 -19.10 -20.98
N ARG A 183 12.99 -20.38 -20.79
CA ARG A 183 12.43 -21.15 -19.66
C ARG A 183 13.16 -20.73 -18.39
N LEU A 184 12.48 -20.02 -17.49
CA LEU A 184 12.98 -19.78 -16.14
C LEU A 184 12.92 -21.12 -15.39
N ASN A 185 14.00 -21.90 -15.45
CA ASN A 185 14.15 -23.10 -14.64
C ASN A 185 14.82 -22.71 -13.32
N TYR A 186 14.14 -22.93 -12.20
CA TYR A 186 14.80 -22.98 -10.90
C TYR A 186 14.91 -24.44 -10.47
N THR A 187 16.13 -24.86 -10.12
CA THR A 187 16.38 -26.06 -9.31
C THR A 187 16.10 -25.70 -7.85
N ASN A 188 15.35 -26.58 -7.16
CA ASN A 188 14.95 -26.47 -5.76
C ASN A 188 16.14 -26.27 -4.81
#